data_AF-A0AAW9D2C9-F1
#
_entry.id   AF-A0AAW9D2C9-F1
#
_cell.length_a   1.000
_cell.length_b   1.000
_cell.length_c   1.000
_cell.angle_alpha   90.00
_cell.angle_beta   90.00
_cell.angle_gamma   90.00
#
_symmetry.space_group_name_H-M   'P 1'
#
loop_
_entity.id
_entity.type
_entity.pdbx_description
1 polymer ?
#
loop_
_entity_poly.entity_id
_entity_poly.type
_entity_poly.pdbx_seq_one_letter_code
_entity_poly.pdbx_strand_id
1 'polypeptide(L)'
;MREISLSMTFEIQPGETVPMKVARSTRLTVRGASVWATRSNDVADYFLLPGDTLKLRRGERLWLSADGETSACVSFSAIVPPQQAAVSGIVRLAARFVALFRDGWRTV
;
A
#
# COMPACT_ATOMS: atom_id res chain seq x y z
N MET A 1 16.50 -10.28 -16.81
CA MET A 1 16.78 -9.15 -15.90
C MET A 1 16.15 -9.48 -14.55
N ARG A 2 16.89 -9.39 -13.43
CA ARG A 2 16.35 -9.67 -12.09
C ARG A 2 16.01 -8.33 -11.44
N GLU A 3 14.74 -8.10 -11.15
CA GLU A 3 14.30 -6.93 -10.38
C GLU A 3 14.37 -7.26 -8.88
N ILE A 4 14.89 -6.33 -8.08
CA ILE A 4 14.94 -6.44 -6.62
C ILE A 4 14.00 -5.37 -6.07
N SER A 5 12.86 -5.81 -5.53
CA SER A 5 11.99 -4.94 -4.73
C SER A 5 12.43 -5.02 -3.26
N LEU A 6 12.59 -3.88 -2.61
CA LEU A 6 12.98 -3.83 -1.20
C LEU A 6 11.79 -4.27 -0.32
N SER A 7 11.99 -5.25 0.55
CA SER A 7 11.06 -5.66 1.60
C SER A 7 11.73 -5.56 2.97
N MET A 8 10.98 -5.13 3.98
CA MET A 8 11.46 -5.05 5.36
C MET A 8 10.66 -6.01 6.23
N THR A 9 11.33 -6.75 7.10
CA THR A 9 10.70 -7.74 7.97
C THR A 9 11.00 -7.40 9.42
N PHE A 10 9.99 -7.51 10.27
CA PHE A 10 10.10 -7.35 11.71
C PHE A 10 9.60 -8.62 12.40
N GLU A 11 10.24 -8.93 13.50
CA GLU A 11 9.77 -9.93 14.44
C GLU A 11 9.12 -9.20 15.63
N ILE A 12 7.97 -9.70 16.06
CA ILE A 12 7.22 -9.19 17.22
C ILE A 12 7.20 -10.31 18.24
N GLN A 13 7.77 -10.05 19.41
CA GLN A 13 7.83 -11.05 20.47
C GLN A 13 6.44 -11.26 21.11
N PRO A 14 6.20 -12.43 21.73
CA PRO A 14 4.99 -12.67 22.52
C PRO A 14 4.78 -11.58 23.58
N GLY A 15 3.56 -11.04 23.66
CA GLY A 15 3.21 -9.96 24.60
C GLY A 15 3.79 -8.58 24.25
N GLU A 16 4.57 -8.46 23.17
CA GLU A 16 5.07 -7.18 22.70
C GLU A 16 4.00 -6.46 21.88
N THR A 17 3.88 -5.14 22.08
CA THR A 17 3.10 -4.26 21.22
C THR A 17 4.02 -3.25 20.55
N VAL A 18 4.13 -3.33 19.23
CA VAL A 18 5.03 -2.49 18.44
C VAL A 18 4.24 -1.37 17.76
N PRO A 19 4.43 -0.10 18.17
CA PRO A 19 3.85 1.04 17.48
C PRO A 19 4.60 1.31 16.17
N MET A 20 3.84 1.53 15.10
CA MET A 20 4.39 1.81 13.77
C MET A 20 3.72 3.01 13.10
N LYS A 21 4.50 3.73 12.29
CA LYS A 21 4.00 4.77 11.39
C LYS A 21 4.34 4.40 9.95
N VAL A 22 3.32 4.33 9.12
CA VAL A 22 3.46 3.91 7.72
C VAL A 22 3.97 5.08 6.87
N ALA A 23 5.25 5.05 6.50
CA ALA A 23 5.84 6.12 5.72
C ALA A 23 5.33 6.18 4.28
N ARG A 24 5.03 5.04 3.66
CA ARG A 24 4.51 4.93 2.29
C ARG A 24 3.50 3.79 2.22
N SER A 25 2.54 3.87 1.31
CA SER A 25 1.56 2.81 1.13
C SER A 25 2.25 1.48 0.86
N THR A 26 1.94 0.49 1.69
CA THR A 26 2.66 -0.78 1.75
C THR A 26 1.68 -1.90 2.04
N ARG A 27 2.07 -3.13 1.75
CA ARG A 27 1.33 -4.32 2.15
C ARG A 27 2.08 -5.00 3.28
N LEU A 28 1.39 -5.20 4.40
CA LEU A 28 1.81 -6.08 5.48
C LEU A 28 1.40 -7.51 5.14
N THR A 29 2.28 -8.48 5.39
CA THR A 29 2.02 -9.91 5.30
C THR A 29 2.50 -10.60 6.58
N VAL A 30 1.64 -11.39 7.20
CA VAL A 30 1.93 -12.10 8.47
C VAL A 30 2.51 -13.50 8.19
N ARG A 31 3.48 -13.91 9.01
CA ARG A 31 4.09 -15.25 9.04
C ARG A 31 4.36 -15.65 10.49
N GLY A 32 4.45 -16.95 10.77
CA GLY A 32 4.70 -17.44 12.13
C GLY A 32 3.41 -17.43 12.95
N ALA A 33 3.38 -16.70 14.06
CA ALA A 33 2.18 -16.52 14.87
C ALA A 33 1.16 -15.55 14.25
N SER A 34 -0.09 -15.62 14.71
CA SER A 34 -1.14 -14.66 14.37
C SER A 34 -0.83 -13.28 14.97
N VAL A 35 -1.40 -12.23 14.40
CA VAL A 35 -1.14 -10.84 14.79
C VAL A 35 -2.45 -10.09 15.02
N TRP A 36 -2.54 -9.40 16.15
CA TRP A 36 -3.52 -8.35 16.35
C TRP A 36 -2.99 -7.03 15.79
N ALA A 37 -3.79 -6.38 14.95
CA ALA A 37 -3.48 -5.09 14.36
C ALA A 37 -4.59 -4.07 14.65
N THR A 38 -4.21 -3.02 15.40
CA THR A 38 -5.08 -1.88 15.72
C THR A 38 -4.62 -0.65 14.95
N ARG A 39 -5.55 0.09 14.35
CA ARG A 39 -5.27 1.31 13.58
C ARG A 39 -5.78 2.54 14.30
N SER A 40 -5.05 3.65 14.21
CA SER A 40 -5.42 4.87 14.95
C SER A 40 -6.74 5.52 14.53
N ASN A 41 -7.20 5.28 13.29
CA ASN A 41 -8.38 5.92 12.70
C ASN A 41 -9.35 4.89 12.12
N ASP A 42 -9.36 3.69 12.70
CA ASP A 42 -10.24 2.60 12.32
C ASP A 42 -11.03 2.17 13.54
N VAL A 43 -12.30 1.82 13.34
CA VAL A 43 -13.16 1.33 14.43
C VAL A 43 -13.00 -0.17 14.63
N ALA A 44 -12.37 -0.86 13.67
CA ALA A 44 -12.13 -2.28 13.72
C ALA A 44 -10.68 -2.59 14.08
N ASP A 45 -10.53 -3.58 14.96
CA ASP A 45 -9.28 -4.32 15.12
C ASP A 45 -9.26 -5.51 14.18
N TYR A 46 -8.06 -5.86 13.72
CA TYR A 46 -7.85 -6.92 12.76
C TYR A 46 -7.08 -8.05 13.42
N PHE A 47 -7.69 -9.23 13.46
CA PHE A 47 -6.97 -10.47 13.75
C PHE A 47 -6.48 -11.07 12.44
N LEU A 48 -5.16 -11.15 12.27
CA LEU A 48 -4.51 -11.60 11.04
C LEU A 48 -3.84 -12.94 11.28
N LEU A 49 -4.25 -13.95 10.51
CA LEU A 49 -3.64 -15.28 10.53
C LEU A 49 -2.35 -15.30 9.69
N PRO A 50 -1.49 -16.32 9.87
CA PRO A 50 -0.33 -16.51 9.01
C PRO A 50 -0.73 -16.65 7.55
N GLY A 51 -0.12 -15.86 6.67
CA GLY A 51 -0.46 -15.75 5.25
C GLY A 51 -1.43 -14.60 4.92
N ASP A 52 -2.12 -14.03 5.92
CA ASP A 52 -2.99 -12.89 5.70
C ASP A 52 -2.18 -11.65 5.32
N THR A 53 -2.85 -10.78 4.55
CA THR A 53 -2.26 -9.51 4.13
C THR A 53 -3.17 -8.35 4.48
N LEU A 54 -2.56 -7.25 4.92
CA LEU A 54 -3.24 -6.01 5.24
C LEU A 54 -2.65 -4.87 4.40
N LYS A 55 -3.49 -4.17 3.64
CA LYS A 55 -3.08 -2.97 2.89
C LYS A 55 -3.01 -1.79 3.84
N LEU A 56 -1.86 -1.14 3.87
CA LEU A 56 -1.58 -0.01 4.74
C LEU A 56 -1.45 1.29 3.92
N ARG A 57 -2.11 2.36 4.36
CA ARG A 57 -2.10 3.67 3.71
C ARG A 57 -0.94 4.52 4.21
N ARG A 58 -0.38 5.35 3.33
CA ARG A 58 0.61 6.36 3.74
C ARG A 58 0.06 7.22 4.89
N GLY A 59 0.87 7.37 5.93
CA GLY A 59 0.61 8.23 7.07
C GLY A 59 -0.19 7.58 8.20
N GLU A 60 -0.75 6.39 7.99
CA GLU A 60 -1.49 5.72 9.06
C GLU A 60 -0.55 5.23 10.17
N ARG A 61 -1.10 5.13 11.37
CA ARG A 61 -0.43 4.62 12.55
C ARG A 61 -1.14 3.35 12.98
N LEU A 62 -0.35 2.33 13.28
CA LEU A 62 -0.85 1.04 13.72
C LEU A 62 -0.03 0.51 14.88
N TRP A 63 -0.67 -0.34 15.69
CA TRP A 63 -0.03 -1.11 16.73
C TRP A 63 -0.19 -2.58 16.36
N LEU A 64 0.91 -3.31 16.41
CA LEU A 64 0.95 -4.72 16.11
C LEU A 64 1.38 -5.48 17.36
N SER A 65 0.69 -6.57 17.65
CA SER A 65 1.09 -7.50 18.72
C SER A 65 0.97 -8.93 18.24
N ALA A 66 1.92 -9.78 18.66
CA ALA A 66 1.85 -11.21 18.41
C ALA A 66 0.80 -11.84 19.33
N ASP A 67 -0.03 -12.71 18.77
CA ASP A 67 -1.00 -13.51 19.51
C ASP A 67 -0.39 -14.86 19.88
N GLY A 68 -0.54 -15.26 21.15
CA GLY A 68 -0.01 -16.51 21.70
C GLY A 68 1.43 -16.42 22.23
N GLU A 69 2.07 -17.59 22.34
CA GLU A 69 3.37 -17.78 23.02
C GLU A 69 4.57 -17.77 22.07
N THR A 70 4.37 -17.58 20.76
CA THR A 70 5.44 -17.59 19.76
C THR A 70 5.53 -16.26 19.02
N SER A 71 6.73 -15.92 18.57
CA SER A 71 6.95 -14.68 17.84
C SER A 71 6.18 -14.65 16.52
N ALA A 72 5.63 -13.49 16.19
CA ALA A 72 5.07 -13.22 14.87
C ALA A 72 6.11 -12.54 13.97
N CYS A 73 6.11 -12.87 12.70
CA CYS A 73 6.96 -12.26 11.69
C CYS A 73 6.08 -11.46 10.72
N VAL A 74 6.28 -10.15 10.66
CA VAL A 74 5.54 -9.26 9.75
C VAL A 74 6.46 -8.71 8.68
N SER A 75 6.06 -8.83 7.43
CA SER A 75 6.81 -8.34 6.29
C SER A 75 6.07 -7.22 5.57
N PHE A 76 6.80 -6.17 5.21
CA PHE A 76 6.29 -4.98 4.54
C PHE A 76 6.87 -4.89 3.14
N SER A 77 6.00 -4.76 2.15
CA SER A 77 6.37 -4.64 0.73
C SER A 77 5.67 -3.45 0.09
N ALA A 78 6.44 -2.64 -0.65
CA ALA A 78 5.89 -1.49 -1.36
C ALA A 78 4.80 -1.94 -2.33
N ILE A 79 3.67 -1.23 -2.34
CA ILE A 79 2.66 -1.41 -3.38
C ILE A 79 3.16 -0.65 -4.61
N VAL A 80 3.80 -1.34 -5.55
CA VAL A 80 4.18 -0.76 -6.83
C VAL A 80 2.90 -0.66 -7.67
N PRO A 81 2.41 0.54 -8.00
CA PRO A 81 1.32 0.66 -8.97
C PRO A 81 1.85 0.11 -10.29
N PRO A 82 1.06 -0.69 -11.04
CA PRO A 82 1.47 -1.12 -12.36
C PRO A 82 1.75 0.13 -13.21
N GLN A 83 3.02 0.34 -13.57
CA GLN A 83 3.44 1.43 -14.45
C GLN A 83 3.06 1.06 -15.89
N GLN A 84 1.76 1.00 -16.20
CA GLN A 84 1.22 0.71 -17.54
C GLN A 84 -0.31 0.88 -17.52
N ALA A 85 -0.85 2.10 -17.62
CA ALA A 85 -2.23 2.36 -18.09
C ALA A 85 -2.68 3.83 -18.15
N ALA A 86 -1.96 4.81 -17.59
CA ALA A 86 -2.52 6.16 -17.41
C ALA A 86 -1.85 7.30 -18.19
N VAL A 87 -1.16 7.01 -19.31
CA VAL A 87 -0.67 8.06 -20.24
C VAL A 87 -1.27 7.92 -21.66
N SER A 88 -2.02 6.86 -21.98
CA SER A 88 -2.65 6.74 -23.31
C SER A 88 -3.99 7.48 -23.44
N GLY A 89 -4.67 7.79 -22.33
CA GLY A 89 -6.00 8.44 -22.34
C GLY A 89 -5.97 9.93 -22.64
N ILE A 90 -4.95 10.66 -22.17
CA ILE A 90 -4.85 12.12 -22.34
C ILE A 90 -4.43 12.49 -23.77
N VAL A 91 -3.70 11.62 -24.46
CA VAL A 91 -3.27 11.85 -25.86
C VAL A 91 -4.42 11.69 -26.86
N ARG A 92 -5.42 10.82 -26.59
CA ARG A 92 -6.58 10.66 -27.50
C ARG A 92 -7.64 11.75 -27.37
N LEU A 93 -7.74 12.42 -26.22
CA LEU A 93 -8.65 13.56 -26.05
C LEU A 93 -8.06 14.86 -26.61
N ALA A 94 -6.75 15.08 -26.49
CA ALA A 94 -6.08 16.25 -27.08
C ALA A 94 -6.19 16.27 -28.62
N ALA A 95 -6.14 15.10 -29.27
CA ALA A 95 -6.27 15.01 -30.72
C ALA A 95 -7.68 15.39 -31.25
N ARG A 96 -8.75 15.23 -30.45
CA ARG A 96 -10.11 15.69 -30.84
C ARG A 96 -10.33 17.18 -30.59
N PHE A 97 -9.64 17.79 -29.62
CA PHE A 97 -9.78 19.24 -29.37
C PHE A 97 -8.98 20.10 -30.34
N VAL A 98 -7.83 19.63 -30.84
CA VAL A 98 -7.03 20.37 -31.83
C VAL A 98 -7.72 20.44 -33.20
N ALA A 99 -8.60 19.49 -33.54
CA ALA A 99 -9.36 19.53 -34.80
C ALA A 99 -10.49 20.57 -34.79
N LEU A 100 -11.05 20.90 -33.62
CA LEU A 100 -12.15 21.88 -33.52
C LEU A 100 -11.67 23.34 -33.46
N PHE A 101 -10.40 23.58 -33.11
CA PHE A 101 -9.87 24.94 -32.97
C PHE A 101 -9.14 25.47 -34.20
N ARG A 102 -8.99 24.70 -35.28
CA ARG A 102 -8.21 25.13 -36.46
C ARG A 102 -8.97 25.97 -37.50
N ASP A 103 -10.29 26.07 -37.41
CA ASP A 103 -11.12 26.80 -38.40
C ASP A 103 -11.74 28.12 -37.88
N GLY A 104 -11.32 28.64 -36.73
CA GLY A 104 -12.03 29.74 -36.06
C GLY A 104 -11.35 31.11 -35.96
N TRP A 105 -10.18 31.35 -36.57
CA TRP A 105 -9.37 32.55 -36.31
C TRP A 105 -8.98 33.34 -37.57
N ARG A 106 -9.91 33.48 -38.53
CA ARG A 106 -9.84 34.49 -39.59
C ARG A 106 -11.16 35.23 -39.76
N THR A 107 -11.40 36.16 -38.84
CA THR A 107 -12.20 37.40 -38.92
C THR A 107 -12.01 38.05 -37.54
N VAL A 108 -11.51 39.26 -37.33
CA VAL A 108 -11.37 40.51 -38.13
C VAL A 108 -10.04 41.15 -37.75
#